data_AF-A0A094CHU6-F1
#
_entry.id   AF-A0A094CHU6-F1
#
_cell.length_a   1.000
_cell.length_b   1.000
_cell.length_c   1.000
_cell.angle_alpha   90.00
_cell.angle_beta   90.00
_cell.angle_gamma   90.00
#
_symmetry.space_group_name_H-M   'P 1'
#
loop_
_entity.id
_entity.type
_entity.pdbx_description
1 polymer ?
#
loop_
_entity_poly.entity_id
_entity_poly.type
_entity_poly.pdbx_seq_one_letter_code
_entity_poly.pdbx_strand_id
1 'polypeptide(L)'
;MFPDVHRAVQRRYSILPVPADLIPSTGESKAQILWVGCSDSWITETAVLDVLPQETFVHRNLGSVMSNGDLSSASAIAYCVDLLEVKHIVVCGHYDCVLFKEASEAPTAIHGWYE
;
A
#
# COMPACT_ATOMS: atom_id res chain seq x y z
N MET A 1 -5.59 -19.23 -7.00
CA MET A 1 -5.55 -18.52 -8.29
C MET A 1 -6.83 -17.71 -8.36
N PHE A 2 -6.77 -16.40 -8.19
CA PHE A 2 -7.95 -15.51 -8.18
C PHE A 2 -8.15 -14.93 -9.59
N PRO A 3 -9.01 -15.50 -10.44
CA PRO A 3 -9.16 -15.09 -11.84
C PRO A 3 -9.86 -13.73 -12.06
N ASP A 4 -10.17 -12.96 -11.00
CA ASP A 4 -11.06 -11.80 -11.09
C ASP A 4 -10.41 -10.44 -10.73
N VAL A 5 -9.11 -10.36 -10.47
CA VAL A 5 -8.46 -9.09 -10.10
C VAL A 5 -8.62 -8.06 -11.23
N HIS A 6 -8.38 -8.43 -12.49
CA HIS A 6 -8.58 -7.53 -13.63
C HIS A 6 -10.03 -7.04 -13.80
N ARG A 7 -11.02 -7.83 -13.37
CA ARG A 7 -12.43 -7.44 -13.38
C ARG A 7 -12.78 -6.50 -12.22
N ALA A 8 -12.07 -6.59 -11.10
CA ALA A 8 -12.20 -5.66 -9.96
C ALA A 8 -11.63 -4.26 -10.28
N VAL A 9 -10.53 -4.18 -11.04
CA VAL A 9 -9.89 -2.90 -11.42
C VAL A 9 -10.77 -2.05 -12.35
N GLN A 10 -11.70 -2.67 -13.11
CA GLN A 10 -12.60 -1.95 -14.02
C GLN A 10 -13.84 -1.33 -13.35
N ARG A 11 -13.96 -1.33 -12.01
CA ARG A 11 -15.07 -0.63 -11.36
C ARG A 11 -14.82 0.88 -11.36
N ARG A 12 -15.83 1.64 -11.80
CA ARG A 12 -15.94 3.08 -11.50
C ARG A 12 -15.84 3.23 -9.98
N TYR A 13 -14.76 3.82 -9.50
CA TYR A 13 -14.63 4.22 -8.10
C TYR A 13 -14.98 5.70 -7.98
N SER A 14 -15.45 6.09 -6.79
CA SER A 14 -15.59 7.49 -6.40
C SER A 14 -14.49 7.84 -5.42
N ILE A 15 -13.85 8.99 -5.62
CA ILE A 15 -12.88 9.52 -4.66
C ILE A 15 -13.68 10.19 -3.54
N LEU A 16 -13.52 9.68 -2.32
CA LEU A 16 -14.12 10.26 -1.12
C LEU A 16 -12.99 10.76 -0.22
N PRO A 17 -13.16 11.93 0.45
CA PRO A 17 -12.27 12.32 1.53
C PRO A 17 -12.24 11.22 2.58
N VAL A 18 -11.03 10.78 2.95
CA VAL A 18 -10.83 9.80 4.01
C VAL A 18 -10.72 10.58 5.33
N PRO A 19 -11.60 10.32 6.32
CA PRO A 19 -11.45 10.93 7.62
C PRO A 19 -10.25 10.33 8.36
N ALA A 20 -9.56 11.13 9.19
CA ALA A 20 -8.36 10.69 9.88
C ALA A 20 -8.62 9.49 10.81
N ASP A 21 -9.81 9.41 11.40
CA ASP A 21 -10.24 8.35 12.30
C ASP A 21 -10.82 7.11 11.61
N LEU A 22 -10.67 6.98 10.28
CA LEU A 22 -11.17 5.82 9.53
C LEU A 22 -10.66 4.50 10.14
N ILE A 23 -9.40 4.48 10.57
CA ILE A 23 -8.81 3.39 11.33
C ILE A 23 -8.39 3.99 12.67
N PRO A 24 -9.16 3.78 13.75
CA PRO A 24 -8.87 4.40 15.03
C PRO A 24 -7.59 3.79 15.63
N SER A 25 -6.76 4.65 16.24
CA SER A 25 -5.64 4.19 17.07
C SER A 25 -6.17 3.33 18.22
N THR A 26 -5.49 2.21 18.43
CA THR A 26 -5.72 1.24 19.51
C THR A 26 -4.90 1.56 20.75
N GLY A 27 -3.82 2.34 20.60
CA GLY A 27 -2.84 2.60 21.65
C GLY A 27 -1.94 1.39 21.96
N GLU A 28 -2.01 0.33 21.17
CA GLU A 28 -1.20 -0.87 21.37
C GLU A 28 0.25 -0.63 20.89
N SER A 29 1.22 -1.16 21.65
CA SER A 29 2.63 -1.19 21.22
C SER A 29 2.90 -2.40 20.31
N LYS A 30 2.05 -2.57 19.29
CA LYS A 30 2.11 -3.66 18.30
C LYS A 30 1.44 -3.18 17.01
N ALA A 31 2.04 -3.54 15.87
CA ALA A 31 1.48 -3.19 14.58
C ALA A 31 0.10 -3.83 14.37
N GLN A 32 -0.89 -3.00 14.09
CA GLN A 32 -2.27 -3.36 13.73
C GLN A 32 -2.54 -3.13 12.24
N ILE A 33 -1.67 -2.39 11.55
CA ILE A 33 -1.86 -1.94 10.17
C ILE A 33 -0.62 -2.28 9.36
N LEU A 34 -0.79 -2.99 8.25
CA LEU A 34 0.22 -3.04 7.19
C LEU A 34 -0.02 -1.86 6.23
N TRP A 35 0.91 -0.93 6.18
CA TRP A 35 0.91 0.18 5.22
C TRP A 35 1.78 -0.18 4.01
N VAL A 36 1.19 -0.23 2.83
CA VAL A 36 1.88 -0.36 1.54
C VAL A 36 1.90 1.02 0.86
N GLY A 37 3.09 1.60 0.73
CA GLY A 37 3.25 2.94 0.16
C GLY A 37 4.31 3.02 -0.94
N CYS A 38 4.33 4.14 -1.64
CA CYS A 38 5.33 4.42 -2.65
C CYS A 38 6.61 4.97 -2.02
N SER A 39 7.78 4.53 -2.48
CA SER A 39 9.07 5.11 -2.10
C SER A 39 9.23 6.58 -2.50
N ASP A 40 8.47 7.05 -3.48
CA ASP A 40 8.43 8.45 -3.94
C ASP A 40 7.50 9.34 -3.07
N SER A 41 6.78 8.76 -2.10
CA SER A 41 5.91 9.53 -1.19
C SER A 41 6.68 10.08 0.01
N TRP A 42 6.57 11.39 0.24
CA TRP A 42 7.26 12.08 1.33
C TRP A 42 6.43 12.15 2.62
N ILE A 43 5.19 11.66 2.58
CA ILE A 43 4.26 11.65 3.71
C ILE A 43 4.40 10.34 4.48
N THR A 44 4.32 10.40 5.82
CA THR A 44 4.30 9.23 6.69
C THR A 44 2.87 8.71 6.89
N GLU A 45 2.74 7.40 7.01
CA GLU A 45 1.50 6.69 7.33
C GLU A 45 0.82 7.22 8.59
N THR A 46 1.61 7.53 9.61
CA THR A 46 1.15 8.09 10.89
C THR A 46 0.51 9.46 10.74
N ALA A 47 1.04 10.31 9.84
CA ALA A 47 0.47 11.62 9.58
C ALA A 47 -0.85 11.55 8.79
N VAL A 48 -1.05 10.49 8.01
CA VAL A 48 -2.29 10.30 7.22
C VAL A 48 -3.40 9.69 8.06
N LEU A 49 -3.07 8.70 8.90
CA LEU A 49 -4.04 7.91 9.66
C LEU A 49 -4.23 8.38 11.11
N ASP A 50 -3.45 9.34 11.59
CA ASP A 50 -3.47 9.79 13.00
C ASP A 50 -3.32 8.63 14.01
N VAL A 51 -2.36 7.74 13.72
CA VAL A 51 -2.03 6.56 14.54
C VAL A 51 -0.60 6.66 15.08
N LEU A 52 -0.29 5.86 16.10
CA LEU A 52 1.06 5.80 16.65
C LEU A 52 2.00 5.02 15.71
N PRO A 53 3.29 5.39 15.62
CA PRO A 53 4.26 4.69 14.77
C PRO A 53 4.38 3.18 15.04
N GLN A 54 4.11 2.76 16.27
CA GLN A 54 4.17 1.35 16.68
C GLN A 54 3.00 0.52 16.17
N GLU A 55 1.91 1.18 15.76
CA GLU A 55 0.69 0.54 15.27
C GLU A 55 0.75 0.25 13.77
N THR A 56 1.80 0.69 13.10
CA THR A 56 1.97 0.50 11.66
C THR A 56 3.23 -0.31 11.36
N PHE A 57 3.09 -1.35 10.56
CA PHE A 57 4.20 -1.96 9.84
C PHE A 57 4.23 -1.39 8.43
N VAL A 58 5.38 -0.84 8.03
CA VAL A 58 5.50 -0.09 6.78
C VAL A 58 6.29 -0.88 5.75
N HIS A 59 5.65 -1.18 4.62
CA HIS A 59 6.29 -1.68 3.42
C HIS A 59 6.22 -0.60 2.34
N ARG A 60 7.37 -0.16 1.82
CA ARG A 60 7.42 0.80 0.71
C ARG A 60 8.23 0.25 -0.44
N ASN A 61 7.70 0.42 -1.64
CA ASN A 61 8.38 0.08 -2.88
C ASN A 61 7.97 1.04 -4.00
N LEU A 62 8.51 0.86 -5.20
CA LEU A 62 8.15 1.72 -6.33
C LEU A 62 6.68 1.49 -6.72
N GLY A 63 5.86 2.54 -6.63
CA GLY A 63 4.46 2.52 -7.05
C GLY A 63 3.48 1.89 -6.06
N SER A 64 3.90 1.50 -4.85
CA SER A 64 3.04 0.81 -3.87
C SER A 64 2.48 -0.52 -4.39
N VAL A 65 3.27 -1.24 -5.19
CA VAL A 65 2.86 -2.45 -5.91
C VAL A 65 3.18 -3.70 -5.09
N MET A 66 2.20 -4.57 -4.88
CA MET A 66 2.41 -5.89 -4.29
C MET A 66 2.32 -6.94 -5.39
N SER A 67 3.46 -7.32 -5.96
CA SER A 67 3.50 -8.23 -7.11
C SER A 67 3.57 -9.70 -6.69
N ASN A 68 2.90 -10.57 -7.45
CA ASN A 68 3.05 -12.01 -7.29
C ASN A 68 4.45 -12.42 -7.73
N GLY A 69 5.18 -13.11 -6.85
CA GLY A 69 6.56 -13.53 -7.11
C GLY A 69 7.62 -12.56 -6.59
N ASP A 70 7.25 -11.37 -6.12
CA ASP A 70 8.15 -10.56 -5.30
C ASP A 70 8.22 -11.16 -3.88
N LEU A 71 9.39 -11.69 -3.53
CA LEU A 71 9.66 -12.25 -2.22
C LEU A 71 9.48 -11.20 -1.12
N SER A 72 9.78 -9.93 -1.36
CA SER A 72 9.65 -8.86 -0.36
C SER A 72 8.18 -8.60 -0.04
N SER A 73 7.35 -8.40 -1.06
CA SER A 73 5.90 -8.27 -0.94
C SER A 73 5.27 -9.47 -0.25
N ALA A 74 5.58 -10.69 -0.71
CA ALA A 74 5.03 -11.91 -0.14
C ALA A 74 5.43 -12.10 1.33
N SER A 75 6.70 -11.82 1.67
CA SER A 75 7.18 -11.94 3.05
C SER A 75 6.58 -10.87 3.96
N ALA A 76 6.40 -9.63 3.48
CA ALA A 76 5.75 -8.57 4.24
C ALA A 76 4.29 -8.93 4.58
N ILE A 77 3.54 -9.43 3.59
CA ILE A 77 2.16 -9.90 3.80
C ILE A 77 2.14 -11.07 4.79
N ALA A 78 2.93 -12.13 4.56
CA ALA A 78 2.94 -13.29 5.43
C ALA A 78 3.35 -12.92 6.87
N TYR A 79 4.37 -12.08 7.05
CA TYR A 79 4.78 -11.61 8.36
C TYR A 79 3.66 -10.81 9.06
N CYS A 80 3.03 -9.88 8.35
CA CYS A 80 1.99 -9.04 8.95
C CYS A 80 0.70 -9.81 9.25
N VAL A 81 0.28 -10.69 8.34
CA VAL A 81 -1.00 -11.42 8.47
C VAL A 81 -0.85 -12.62 9.38
N ASP A 82 0.18 -13.47 9.17
CA ASP A 82 0.28 -14.76 9.87
C ASP A 82 0.96 -14.63 11.24
N LEU A 83 1.87 -13.66 11.43
CA LEU A 83 2.64 -13.52 12.67
C LEU A 83 2.22 -12.31 13.49
N LEU A 84 2.09 -11.13 12.87
CA LEU A 84 1.63 -9.94 13.59
C LEU A 84 0.11 -9.89 13.73
N GLU A 85 -0.64 -10.64 12.92
CA GLU A 85 -2.11 -10.65 12.92
C GLU A 85 -2.72 -9.25 12.79
N VAL A 86 -2.14 -8.42 11.90
CA VAL A 86 -2.63 -7.06 11.61
C VAL A 86 -4.12 -7.10 11.23
N LYS A 87 -4.86 -6.07 11.64
CA LYS A 87 -6.31 -5.96 11.40
C LYS A 87 -6.62 -5.27 10.07
N HIS A 88 -5.69 -4.45 9.59
CA HIS A 88 -5.88 -3.65 8.39
C HIS A 88 -4.67 -3.74 7.46
N ILE A 89 -4.95 -3.74 6.16
CA ILE A 89 -3.95 -3.53 5.11
C ILE A 89 -4.39 -2.30 4.32
N VAL A 90 -3.51 -1.30 4.22
CA VAL A 90 -3.75 -0.05 3.50
C VAL A 90 -2.78 0.02 2.33
N VAL A 91 -3.32 0.14 1.10
CA VAL A 91 -2.53 0.45 -0.09
C VAL A 91 -2.69 1.93 -0.38
N CYS A 92 -1.63 2.71 -0.15
CA CYS A 92 -1.66 4.15 -0.30
C CYS A 92 -0.86 4.58 -1.54
N GLY A 93 -1.59 4.95 -2.60
CA GLY A 93 -1.02 5.74 -3.69
C GLY A 93 -0.78 7.18 -3.29
N HIS A 94 -0.11 7.95 -4.16
CA HIS A 94 0.00 9.40 -4.03
C HIS A 94 -0.14 10.06 -5.40
N TYR A 95 -0.66 11.28 -5.40
CA TYR A 95 -0.74 12.10 -6.61
C TYR A 95 0.66 12.41 -7.14
N ASP A 96 0.74 12.63 -8.45
CA ASP A 96 1.97 12.96 -9.18
C ASP A 96 3.13 11.97 -8.99
N CYS A 97 2.83 10.71 -8.67
CA CYS A 97 3.82 9.64 -8.60
C CYS A 97 4.59 9.53 -9.92
N VAL A 98 5.91 9.74 -9.86
CA VAL A 98 6.77 9.78 -11.05
C VAL A 98 6.69 8.49 -11.84
N LEU A 99 6.61 7.34 -11.14
CA LEU A 99 6.54 6.02 -11.76
C LEU A 99 5.36 5.90 -12.73
N PHE A 100 4.17 6.39 -12.33
CA PHE A 100 2.96 6.28 -13.15
C PHE A 100 2.82 7.43 -14.15
N LYS A 101 3.38 8.61 -13.83
CA LYS A 101 3.41 9.74 -14.75
C LYS A 101 4.25 9.39 -15.99
N GLU A 102 5.45 8.90 -15.79
CA GLU A 102 6.35 8.47 -16.88
C GLU A 102 5.81 7.24 -17.61
N ALA A 103 5.18 6.29 -16.90
CA ALA A 103 4.50 5.13 -17.51
C ALA A 103 3.44 5.51 -18.55
N SER A 104 2.72 6.60 -18.29
CA SER A 104 1.68 7.09 -19.18
C SER A 104 2.24 7.74 -20.45
N GLU A 105 3.53 8.13 -20.43
CA GLU A 105 4.21 8.86 -21.50
C GLU A 105 5.25 8.00 -22.25
N ALA A 106 5.81 6.95 -21.64
CA ALA A 106 6.71 5.98 -22.25
C ALA A 106 6.55 4.57 -21.63
N PRO A 107 6.49 3.49 -22.44
CA PRO A 107 6.07 2.16 -21.97
C PRO A 107 7.16 1.35 -21.27
N THR A 108 8.27 1.97 -20.84
CA THR A 108 9.29 1.24 -20.09
C THR A 108 8.96 1.27 -18.61
N ALA A 109 8.18 0.29 -18.15
CA ALA A 109 8.24 -0.11 -16.75
C ALA A 109 9.72 -0.24 -16.39
N ILE A 110 10.17 0.46 -15.34
CA ILE A 110 11.58 0.50 -14.94
C ILE A 110 12.06 -0.95 -14.78
N HIS A 111 12.80 -1.48 -15.77
CA HIS A 111 13.21 -2.88 -15.84
C HIS A 111 12.08 -3.93 -15.67
N GLY A 112 10.86 -3.66 -16.16
CA GLY A 112 9.74 -4.61 -16.03
C GLY A 112 9.13 -4.68 -14.61
N TRP A 113 9.30 -3.62 -13.80
CA TRP A 113 8.82 -3.56 -12.42
C TRP A 113 7.32 -3.82 -12.24
N TYR A 114 6.52 -3.56 -13.27
CA TYR A 114 5.10 -3.90 -13.31
C TYR A 114 4.69 -4.22 -14.77
N GLU A 115 4.85 -5.48 -15.17
CA GLU A 115 4.25 -6.04 -16.40
C GLU A 115 3.22 -7.13 -16.04
#